data_AF-A0A939ZFJ6-F1
#
_entry.id   AF-A0A939ZFJ6-F1
#
_cell.length_a   1.000
_cell.length_b   1.000
_cell.length_c   1.000
_cell.angle_alpha   90.00
_cell.angle_beta   90.00
_cell.angle_gamma   90.00
#
_symmetry.space_group_name_H-M   'P 1'
#
loop_
_entity.id
_entity.type
_entity.pdbx_description
1 polymer ?
#
loop_
_entity_poly.entity_id
_entity_poly.type
_entity_poly.pdbx_seq_one_letter_code
_entity_poly.pdbx_strand_id
1 'polypeptide(L)'
;MTILEIILLAAGALLIAASFFFPEKEEASSIENIDALVREEVKASIEAESENMRRHVEDVVDEAVSYAEEKTERTLERITNEKIMAVNEYSDTVLDEINKNHKEVMFLYDMLNDKQKNLKNTVTEASEAAKEVQKTTEELKSVSREVNTSPAEVTINTENMGPVKMTSQKAVNFFSGLEAEEAKATIKSVSEEEPVKEVRTLNWASLAVNDANEAEKKEAAKEGREPENVIEGPRERLNREVIELADSGMEPVEIAKKLKMGVGEVGLILGLHGR
;
A
#
# COMPACT_ATOMS: atom_id res chain seq x y z
N MET A 1 119.84 -21.80 -3.12
CA MET A 1 118.94 -22.79 -2.52
C MET A 1 119.56 -23.23 -1.21
N THR A 2 119.13 -22.64 -0.10
CA THR A 2 119.57 -23.05 1.24
C THR A 2 118.83 -24.32 1.67
N ILE A 3 119.43 -25.15 2.51
CA ILE A 3 118.82 -26.41 2.97
C ILE A 3 117.46 -26.17 3.67
N LEU A 4 117.30 -25.02 4.34
CA LEU A 4 116.04 -24.60 4.96
C LEU A 4 114.93 -24.35 3.94
N GLU A 5 115.23 -23.74 2.78
CA GLU A 5 114.24 -23.51 1.72
C GLU A 5 113.67 -24.83 1.18
N ILE A 6 114.51 -25.85 1.03
CA ILE A 6 114.10 -27.17 0.51
C ILE A 6 113.21 -27.91 1.50
N ILE A 7 113.52 -27.86 2.80
CA ILE A 7 112.71 -28.47 3.86
C ILE A 7 111.34 -27.79 3.94
N LEU A 8 111.31 -26.46 3.83
CA LEU A 8 110.07 -25.70 3.91
C LEU A 8 109.18 -25.93 2.68
N LEU A 9 109.78 -26.08 1.49
CA LEU A 9 109.06 -26.43 0.27
C LEU A 9 108.47 -27.85 0.32
N ALA A 10 109.23 -28.82 0.85
CA ALA A 10 108.74 -30.18 1.03
C ALA A 10 107.60 -30.26 2.06
N ALA A 11 107.71 -29.54 3.18
CA ALA A 11 106.65 -29.46 4.19
C ALA A 11 105.37 -28.80 3.66
N GLY A 12 105.50 -27.74 2.86
CA GLY A 12 104.37 -27.07 2.20
C GLY A 12 103.65 -27.99 1.21
N ALA A 13 104.40 -28.71 0.37
CA ALA A 13 103.83 -29.68 -0.56
C ALA A 13 103.06 -30.80 0.16
N LEU A 14 103.55 -31.24 1.32
CA LEU A 14 102.92 -32.28 2.13
C LEU A 14 101.60 -31.79 2.77
N LEU A 15 101.57 -30.54 3.25
CA LEU A 15 100.33 -29.93 3.78
C LEU A 15 99.24 -29.79 2.71
N ILE A 16 99.61 -29.40 1.49
CA ILE A 16 98.66 -29.28 0.38
C ILE A 16 98.12 -30.67 0.01
N ALA A 17 98.97 -31.68 -0.07
CA ALA A 17 98.54 -33.05 -0.34
C ALA A 17 97.62 -33.60 0.77
N ALA A 18 97.90 -33.28 2.04
CA ALA A 18 97.05 -33.67 3.16
C ALA A 18 95.67 -32.99 3.13
N SER A 19 95.58 -31.74 2.65
CA SER A 19 94.32 -31.01 2.49
C SER A 19 93.37 -31.69 1.49
N PHE A 20 93.90 -32.38 0.48
CA PHE A 20 93.06 -33.13 -0.47
C PHE A 20 92.54 -34.45 0.09
N PHE A 21 93.12 -34.96 1.19
CA PHE A 21 92.71 -36.22 1.81
C PHE A 21 91.53 -36.09 2.77
N PHE A 22 91.14 -34.85 3.12
CA PHE A 22 89.93 -34.55 3.87
C PHE A 22 88.88 -33.92 2.94
N PRO A 23 88.14 -34.73 2.15
CA PRO A 23 86.94 -34.24 1.48
C PRO A 23 85.87 -33.98 2.54
N GLU A 24 85.56 -32.70 2.73
CA GLU A 24 84.55 -32.16 3.64
C GLU A 24 83.19 -32.81 3.35
N LYS A 25 82.80 -33.75 4.21
CA LYS A 25 81.47 -34.38 4.26
C LYS A 25 80.94 -34.14 5.66
N GLU A 26 80.06 -33.15 5.82
CA GLU A 26 78.91 -33.11 6.74
C GLU A 26 78.37 -31.68 6.91
N GLU A 27 77.50 -31.23 6.00
CA GLU A 27 76.61 -30.08 6.24
C GLU A 27 75.18 -30.26 5.70
N ALA A 28 74.92 -31.26 4.84
CA ALA A 28 73.61 -31.40 4.20
C ALA A 28 72.48 -31.89 5.14
N SER A 29 72.78 -32.74 6.14
CA SER A 29 71.76 -33.31 7.03
C SER A 29 71.34 -32.37 8.17
N SER A 30 72.22 -31.47 8.63
CA SER A 30 71.89 -30.53 9.70
C SER A 30 71.03 -29.35 9.23
N ILE A 31 71.18 -28.93 7.96
CA ILE A 31 70.43 -27.82 7.38
C ILE A 31 68.97 -28.23 7.07
N GLU A 32 68.73 -29.46 6.64
CA GLU A 32 67.38 -29.97 6.33
C GLU A 32 66.50 -30.09 7.58
N ASN A 33 67.08 -30.45 8.73
CA ASN A 33 66.37 -30.50 10.02
C ASN A 33 66.02 -29.10 10.57
N ILE A 34 66.81 -28.09 10.24
CA ILE A 34 66.54 -26.70 10.65
C ILE A 34 65.37 -26.12 9.84
N ASP A 35 65.29 -26.39 8.53
CA ASP A 35 64.16 -25.95 7.70
C ASP A 35 62.84 -26.60 8.14
N ALA A 36 62.88 -27.88 8.54
CA ALA A 36 61.72 -28.57 9.09
C ALA A 36 61.24 -27.96 10.42
N LEU A 37 62.15 -27.66 11.35
CA LEU A 37 61.82 -27.03 12.63
C LEU A 37 61.23 -25.62 12.45
N VAL A 38 61.79 -24.83 11.54
CA VAL A 38 61.28 -23.47 11.25
C VAL A 38 59.88 -23.54 10.63
N ARG A 39 59.62 -24.49 9.74
CA ARG A 39 58.28 -24.69 9.16
C ARG A 39 57.26 -25.10 10.21
N GLU A 40 57.64 -25.92 11.17
CA GLU A 40 56.77 -26.34 12.28
C GLU A 40 56.45 -25.17 13.22
N GLU A 41 57.45 -24.38 13.60
CA GLU A 41 57.27 -23.18 14.43
C GLU A 41 56.41 -22.11 13.73
N VAL A 42 56.66 -21.86 12.44
CA VAL A 42 55.84 -20.93 11.63
C VAL A 42 54.40 -21.43 11.54
N LYS A 43 54.19 -22.74 11.35
CA LYS A 43 52.84 -23.31 11.29
C LYS A 43 52.12 -23.19 12.64
N ALA A 44 52.81 -23.44 13.75
CA ALA A 44 52.26 -23.27 15.10
C ALA A 44 51.90 -21.80 15.38
N SER A 45 52.75 -20.85 14.96
CA SER A 45 52.46 -19.43 15.10
C SER A 45 51.28 -18.97 14.23
N ILE A 46 51.16 -19.47 12.99
CA ILE A 46 50.02 -19.18 12.11
C ILE A 46 48.73 -19.76 12.70
N GLU A 47 48.75 -20.96 13.27
CA GLU A 47 47.56 -21.57 13.89
C GLU A 47 47.10 -20.75 15.10
N ALA A 48 48.04 -20.32 15.96
CA ALA A 48 47.74 -19.48 17.12
C ALA A 48 47.19 -18.10 16.71
N GLU A 49 47.77 -17.47 15.68
CA GLU A 49 47.29 -16.20 15.14
C GLU A 49 45.92 -16.36 14.46
N SER A 50 45.70 -17.46 13.74
CA SER A 50 44.41 -17.79 13.13
C SER A 50 43.33 -18.03 14.18
N GLU A 51 43.64 -18.65 15.31
CA GLU A 51 42.70 -18.84 16.41
C GLU A 51 42.32 -17.50 17.04
N ASN A 52 43.30 -16.61 17.25
CA ASN A 52 43.05 -15.27 17.76
C ASN A 52 42.19 -14.43 16.78
N MET A 53 42.46 -14.54 15.48
CA MET A 53 41.68 -13.89 14.44
C MET A 53 40.24 -14.42 14.39
N ARG A 54 40.03 -15.74 14.55
CA ARG A 54 38.69 -16.32 14.64
C ARG A 54 37.88 -15.74 15.81
N ARG A 55 38.49 -15.61 16.98
CA ARG A 55 37.83 -15.01 18.16
C ARG A 55 37.50 -13.54 17.92
N HIS A 56 38.41 -12.77 17.34
CA HIS A 56 38.13 -11.36 17.01
C HIS A 56 36.99 -11.21 15.99
N VAL A 57 36.93 -12.09 15.00
CA VAL A 57 35.81 -12.12 14.04
C VAL A 57 34.51 -12.48 14.74
N GLU A 58 34.51 -13.45 15.67
CA GLU A 58 33.35 -13.83 16.46
C GLU A 58 32.84 -12.65 17.32
N ASP A 59 33.74 -11.95 18.02
CA ASP A 59 33.40 -10.78 18.83
C ASP A 59 32.78 -9.64 17.98
N VAL A 60 33.36 -9.34 16.81
CA VAL A 60 32.85 -8.30 15.90
C VAL A 60 31.50 -8.70 15.31
N VAL A 61 31.30 -9.99 15.01
CA VAL A 61 30.02 -10.50 14.53
C VAL A 61 28.96 -10.39 15.62
N ASP A 62 29.27 -10.76 16.86
CA ASP A 62 28.35 -10.64 17.99
C ASP A 62 27.98 -9.17 18.27
N GLU A 63 28.93 -8.25 18.20
CA GLU A 63 28.67 -6.82 18.32
C GLU A 63 27.77 -6.31 17.17
N ALA A 64 28.03 -6.73 15.93
CA ALA A 64 27.21 -6.35 14.79
C ALA A 64 25.77 -6.90 14.88
N VAL A 65 25.61 -8.13 15.38
CA VAL A 65 24.29 -8.73 15.64
C VAL A 65 23.57 -7.94 16.73
N SER A 66 24.22 -7.69 17.86
CA SER A 66 23.61 -6.93 18.96
C SER A 66 23.22 -5.51 18.53
N TYR A 67 24.06 -4.84 17.74
CA TYR A 67 23.75 -3.52 17.18
C TYR A 67 22.55 -3.58 16.23
N ALA A 68 22.50 -4.59 15.36
CA ALA A 68 21.39 -4.78 14.43
C ALA A 68 20.09 -5.09 15.18
N GLU A 69 20.12 -5.89 16.25
CA GLU A 69 18.97 -6.16 17.11
C GLU A 69 18.48 -4.89 17.79
N GLU A 70 19.37 -4.12 18.44
CA GLU A 70 19.01 -2.88 19.14
C GLU A 70 18.47 -1.81 18.17
N LYS A 71 19.07 -1.70 16.99
CA LYS A 71 18.60 -0.80 15.94
C LYS A 71 17.23 -1.23 15.44
N THR A 72 17.04 -2.53 15.20
CA THR A 72 15.78 -3.10 14.73
C THR A 72 14.69 -2.89 15.76
N GLU A 73 14.93 -3.21 17.04
CA GLU A 73 14.00 -3.02 18.15
C GLU A 73 13.53 -1.56 18.23
N ARG A 74 14.45 -0.58 18.26
CA ARG A 74 14.08 0.84 18.27
C ARG A 74 13.26 1.26 17.05
N THR A 75 13.62 0.78 15.86
CA THR A 75 12.85 1.12 14.65
C THR A 75 11.48 0.48 14.65
N LEU A 76 11.37 -0.77 15.12
CA LEU A 76 10.11 -1.49 15.27
C LEU A 76 9.22 -0.84 16.31
N GLU A 77 9.75 -0.42 17.46
CA GLU A 77 8.99 0.33 18.47
C GLU A 77 8.41 1.61 17.87
N ARG A 78 9.22 2.40 17.16
CA ARG A 78 8.77 3.64 16.52
C ARG A 78 7.68 3.36 15.49
N ILE A 79 7.91 2.41 14.58
CA ILE A 79 6.95 2.05 13.52
C ILE A 79 5.67 1.49 14.13
N THR A 80 5.78 0.65 15.17
CA THR A 80 4.63 0.05 15.85
C THR A 80 3.79 1.14 16.51
N ASN A 81 4.40 2.09 17.22
CA ASN A 81 3.67 3.21 17.81
C ASN A 81 2.94 4.04 16.75
N GLU A 82 3.62 4.37 15.65
CA GLU A 82 3.02 5.09 14.52
C GLU A 82 1.87 4.30 13.89
N LYS A 83 2.04 2.97 13.72
CA LYS A 83 1.00 2.11 13.15
C LYS A 83 -0.19 1.95 14.08
N ILE A 84 0.02 1.86 15.38
CA ILE A 84 -1.05 1.83 16.38
C ILE A 84 -1.85 3.13 16.33
N MET A 85 -1.19 4.28 16.21
CA MET A 85 -1.87 5.57 16.03
C MET A 85 -2.68 5.60 14.74
N ALA A 86 -2.11 5.19 13.61
CA ALA A 86 -2.80 5.19 12.32
C ALA A 86 -3.99 4.21 12.29
N VAL A 87 -3.85 3.04 12.93
CA VAL A 87 -4.94 2.07 13.06
C VAL A 87 -6.04 2.63 13.96
N ASN A 88 -5.68 3.33 15.04
CA ASN A 88 -6.63 3.97 15.93
C ASN A 88 -7.43 5.06 15.18
N GLU A 89 -6.76 5.97 14.46
CA GLU A 89 -7.41 7.02 13.67
C GLU A 89 -8.31 6.46 12.56
N TYR A 90 -7.86 5.40 11.86
CA TYR A 90 -8.68 4.70 10.89
C TYR A 90 -9.89 4.02 11.54
N SER A 91 -9.70 3.39 12.71
CA SER A 91 -10.79 2.73 13.44
C SER A 91 -11.85 3.73 13.86
N ASP A 92 -11.45 4.88 14.40
CA ASP A 92 -12.37 5.95 14.80
C ASP A 92 -13.17 6.46 13.59
N THR A 93 -12.49 6.70 12.46
CA THR A 93 -13.16 7.11 11.22
C THR A 93 -14.19 6.07 10.75
N VAL A 94 -13.82 4.79 10.72
CA VAL A 94 -14.73 3.70 10.33
C VAL A 94 -15.90 3.58 11.29
N LEU A 95 -15.68 3.72 12.61
CA LEU A 95 -16.74 3.70 13.61
C LEU A 95 -17.72 4.87 13.44
N ASP A 96 -17.22 6.05 13.12
CA ASP A 96 -18.06 7.22 12.85
C ASP A 96 -18.89 7.05 11.57
N GLU A 97 -18.29 6.51 10.50
CA GLU A 97 -19.02 6.17 9.28
C GLU A 97 -20.08 5.09 9.53
N ILE A 98 -19.78 4.06 10.34
CA ILE A 98 -20.76 3.04 10.75
C ILE A 98 -21.90 3.69 11.53
N ASN A 99 -21.59 4.61 12.46
CA ASN A 99 -22.60 5.30 13.27
C ASN A 99 -23.50 6.18 12.38
N LYS A 100 -22.90 6.92 11.44
CA LYS A 100 -23.63 7.72 10.46
C LYS A 100 -24.53 6.85 9.59
N ASN A 101 -24.01 5.75 9.04
CA ASN A 101 -24.80 4.81 8.24
C ASN A 101 -25.96 4.23 9.06
N HIS A 102 -25.70 3.82 10.31
CA HIS A 102 -26.75 3.33 11.20
C HIS A 102 -27.87 4.35 11.43
N LYS A 103 -27.52 5.63 11.63
CA LYS A 103 -28.49 6.72 11.75
C LYS A 103 -29.28 6.93 10.46
N GLU A 104 -28.61 6.93 9.30
CA GLU A 104 -29.27 7.07 8.00
C GLU A 104 -30.25 5.92 7.75
N VAL A 105 -29.87 4.68 8.05
CA VAL A 105 -30.74 3.51 7.91
C VAL A 105 -31.94 3.57 8.86
N MET A 106 -31.74 3.96 10.12
CA MET A 106 -32.85 4.17 11.07
C MET A 106 -33.79 5.28 10.60
N PHE A 107 -33.23 6.37 10.08
CA PHE A 107 -34.01 7.46 9.53
C PHE A 107 -34.84 7.05 8.30
N LEU A 108 -34.26 6.24 7.40
CA LEU A 108 -35.00 5.66 6.27
C LEU A 108 -36.11 4.72 6.75
N TYR A 109 -35.87 3.95 7.81
CA TYR A 109 -36.87 3.09 8.42
C TYR A 109 -38.04 3.90 8.99
N ASP A 110 -37.74 4.97 9.75
CA ASP A 110 -38.74 5.86 10.33
C ASP A 110 -39.55 6.57 9.25
N MET A 111 -38.89 7.14 8.23
CA MET A 111 -39.57 7.75 7.08
C MET A 111 -40.46 6.77 6.32
N LEU A 112 -39.99 5.53 6.13
CA LEU A 112 -40.78 4.51 5.43
C LEU A 112 -42.02 4.14 6.26
N ASN A 113 -41.86 4.00 7.57
CA ASN A 113 -42.95 3.72 8.49
C ASN A 113 -43.97 4.87 8.55
N ASP A 114 -43.50 6.12 8.59
CA ASP A 114 -44.35 7.31 8.51
C ASP A 114 -45.09 7.39 7.17
N LYS A 115 -44.42 7.10 6.05
CA LYS A 115 -45.07 7.05 4.74
C LYS A 115 -46.11 5.95 4.65
N GLN A 116 -45.87 4.79 5.25
CA GLN A 116 -46.86 3.71 5.34
C GLN A 116 -48.06 4.13 6.19
N LYS A 117 -47.84 4.80 7.32
CA LYS A 117 -48.90 5.32 8.19
C LYS A 117 -49.73 6.39 7.47
N ASN A 118 -49.08 7.34 6.79
CA ASN A 118 -49.75 8.39 6.02
C ASN A 118 -50.55 7.79 4.85
N LEU A 119 -49.97 6.85 4.09
CA LEU A 119 -50.70 6.14 3.04
C LEU A 119 -51.91 5.38 3.58
N LYS A 120 -51.77 4.70 4.72
CA LYS A 120 -52.87 3.99 5.36
C LYS A 120 -53.99 4.94 5.74
N ASN A 121 -53.67 6.10 6.34
CA ASN A 121 -54.64 7.12 6.72
C ASN A 121 -55.33 7.72 5.49
N THR A 122 -54.59 8.06 4.42
CA THR A 122 -55.19 8.57 3.18
C THR A 122 -56.09 7.52 2.52
N VAL A 123 -55.70 6.23 2.55
CA VAL A 123 -56.54 5.14 2.03
C VAL A 123 -57.81 4.97 2.87
N THR A 124 -57.73 5.11 4.20
CA THR A 124 -58.93 5.07 5.05
C THR A 124 -59.84 6.26 4.81
N GLU A 125 -59.32 7.48 4.72
CA GLU A 125 -60.11 8.69 4.43
C GLU A 125 -60.76 8.62 3.04
N ALA A 126 -60.01 8.20 2.02
CA ALA A 126 -60.56 8.01 0.68
C ALA A 126 -61.63 6.90 0.65
N SER A 127 -61.45 5.82 1.41
CA SER A 127 -62.46 4.77 1.56
C SER A 127 -63.70 5.26 2.31
N GLU A 128 -63.56 6.14 3.30
CA GLU A 128 -64.68 6.71 4.05
C GLU A 128 -65.47 7.68 3.19
N ALA A 129 -64.78 8.58 2.48
CA ALA A 129 -65.40 9.48 1.50
C ALA A 129 -66.11 8.70 0.38
N ALA A 130 -65.50 7.63 -0.15
CA ALA A 130 -66.16 6.78 -1.15
C ALA A 130 -67.42 6.10 -0.60
N LYS A 131 -67.41 5.68 0.67
CA LYS A 131 -68.60 5.12 1.35
C LYS A 131 -69.68 6.18 1.58
N GLU A 132 -69.30 7.42 1.89
CA GLU A 132 -70.25 8.53 2.05
C GLU A 132 -70.87 8.95 0.71
N VAL A 133 -70.07 8.99 -0.36
CA VAL A 133 -70.57 9.21 -1.72
C VAL A 133 -71.50 8.07 -2.15
N GLN A 134 -71.19 6.82 -1.81
CA GLN A 134 -72.10 5.70 -2.07
C GLN A 134 -73.41 5.82 -1.27
N LYS A 135 -73.35 6.17 0.01
CA LYS A 135 -74.56 6.37 0.83
C LYS A 135 -75.41 7.54 0.32
N THR A 136 -74.81 8.68 0.00
CA THR A 136 -75.53 9.83 -0.56
C THR A 136 -76.08 9.55 -1.95
N THR A 137 -75.37 8.80 -2.79
CA THR A 137 -75.93 8.38 -4.10
C THR A 137 -77.04 7.34 -3.94
N GLU A 138 -76.97 6.45 -2.95
CA GLU A 138 -78.06 5.53 -2.60
C GLU A 138 -79.28 6.26 -2.00
N GLU A 139 -79.07 7.26 -1.14
CA GLU A 139 -80.11 8.14 -0.59
C GLU A 139 -80.71 9.07 -1.65
N LEU A 140 -79.91 9.61 -2.57
CA LEU A 140 -80.41 10.38 -3.71
C LEU A 140 -81.20 9.49 -4.68
N LYS A 141 -80.82 8.22 -4.82
CA LYS A 141 -81.54 7.24 -5.63
C LYS A 141 -82.84 6.78 -4.98
N SER A 142 -82.93 6.78 -3.65
CA SER A 142 -84.19 6.54 -2.94
C SER A 142 -85.10 7.78 -2.97
N VAL A 143 -84.56 8.99 -2.84
CA VAL A 143 -85.32 10.25 -2.97
C VAL A 143 -85.80 10.50 -4.41
N SER A 144 -84.99 10.18 -5.43
CA SER A 144 -85.39 10.30 -6.85
C SER A 144 -86.41 9.24 -7.28
N ARG A 145 -86.76 8.28 -6.42
CA ARG A 145 -87.84 7.32 -6.67
C ARG A 145 -89.22 7.90 -6.31
N GLU A 146 -89.29 9.05 -5.63
CA GLU A 146 -90.55 9.72 -5.24
C GLU A 146 -90.95 10.91 -6.13
N VAL A 147 -90.09 11.37 -7.05
CA VAL A 147 -90.47 12.44 -7.99
C VAL A 147 -90.38 11.92 -9.42
N ASN A 148 -91.55 11.59 -9.97
CA ASN A 148 -91.73 11.29 -11.40
C ASN A 148 -91.45 12.54 -12.24
N THR A 149 -90.22 12.67 -12.76
CA THR A 149 -89.98 13.35 -14.04
C THR A 149 -88.92 12.61 -14.84
N SER A 150 -89.26 12.42 -16.11
CA SER A 150 -88.54 11.73 -17.18
C SER A 150 -87.04 12.10 -17.27
N PRO A 151 -86.13 11.15 -17.57
CA PRO A 151 -84.71 11.42 -17.67
C PRO A 151 -84.42 12.19 -18.96
N ALA A 152 -83.98 13.45 -18.82
CA ALA A 152 -83.22 14.12 -19.86
C ALA A 152 -81.74 13.78 -19.65
N GLU A 153 -81.13 13.23 -20.69
CA GLU A 153 -79.78 12.68 -20.72
C GLU A 153 -78.72 13.66 -20.17
N VAL A 154 -77.99 13.24 -19.13
CA VAL A 154 -76.62 13.67 -18.89
C VAL A 154 -75.75 12.44 -19.10
N THR A 155 -75.28 12.28 -20.32
CA THR A 155 -74.32 11.25 -20.70
C THR A 155 -72.98 11.55 -20.04
N ILE A 156 -72.73 10.96 -18.87
CA ILE A 156 -71.39 10.80 -18.33
C ILE A 156 -70.80 9.58 -19.03
N ASN A 157 -69.95 9.83 -20.03
CA ASN A 157 -69.16 8.78 -20.68
C ASN A 157 -68.19 8.18 -19.64
N THR A 158 -68.53 7.00 -19.14
CA THR A 158 -67.71 6.14 -18.26
C THR A 158 -66.72 5.27 -19.05
N GLU A 159 -66.10 5.82 -20.09
CA GLU A 159 -65.04 5.13 -20.85
C GLU A 159 -63.96 6.15 -21.22
N ASN A 160 -63.13 6.49 -20.24
CA ASN A 160 -61.74 6.92 -20.43
C ASN A 160 -61.09 7.21 -19.06
N MET A 161 -60.91 6.17 -18.25
CA MET A 161 -59.82 6.16 -17.27
C MET A 161 -58.55 5.68 -17.97
N GLY A 162 -58.05 6.50 -18.89
CA GLY A 162 -56.62 6.50 -19.20
C GLY A 162 -55.88 7.11 -18.01
N PRO A 163 -54.63 6.71 -17.72
CA PRO A 163 -53.86 7.33 -16.65
C PRO A 163 -53.72 8.82 -16.94
N VAL A 164 -54.31 9.67 -16.09
CA VAL A 164 -54.10 11.11 -16.11
C VAL A 164 -52.60 11.32 -15.84
N LYS A 165 -51.85 11.56 -16.91
CA LYS A 165 -50.46 12.03 -16.82
C LYS A 165 -50.51 13.44 -16.23
N MET A 166 -50.47 13.52 -14.90
CA MET A 166 -50.02 14.71 -14.20
C MET A 166 -48.58 14.96 -14.64
N THR A 167 -48.38 15.98 -15.48
CA THR A 167 -47.06 16.50 -15.82
C THR A 167 -46.33 16.83 -14.52
N SER A 168 -45.15 16.24 -14.37
CA SER A 168 -44.31 16.22 -13.17
C SER A 168 -43.99 17.58 -12.54
N GLN A 169 -44.24 18.69 -13.22
CA GLN A 169 -43.92 20.03 -12.70
C GLN A 169 -44.94 20.58 -11.69
N LYS A 170 -46.23 20.20 -11.73
CA LYS A 170 -47.24 20.78 -10.81
C LYS A 170 -47.30 20.07 -9.45
N ALA A 171 -46.96 18.79 -9.40
CA ALA A 171 -46.81 18.04 -8.15
C ALA A 171 -45.52 18.41 -7.40
N VAL A 172 -44.44 18.69 -8.13
CA VAL A 172 -43.16 19.15 -7.55
C VAL A 172 -43.32 20.52 -6.86
N ASN A 173 -44.08 21.45 -7.46
CA ASN A 173 -44.29 22.78 -6.88
C ASN A 173 -45.24 22.80 -5.67
N PHE A 174 -46.15 21.82 -5.54
CA PHE A 174 -47.04 21.71 -4.38
C PHE A 174 -46.31 21.10 -3.17
N PHE A 175 -45.35 20.21 -3.41
CA PHE A 175 -44.54 19.57 -2.37
C PHE A 175 -43.35 20.43 -1.91
N SER A 176 -42.80 21.30 -2.77
CA SER A 176 -41.65 22.16 -2.42
C SER A 176 -42.00 23.37 -1.55
N GLY A 177 -43.30 23.67 -1.37
CA GLY A 177 -43.76 24.92 -0.77
C GLY A 177 -44.09 24.90 0.72
N LEU A 178 -44.17 23.73 1.37
CA LEU A 178 -44.71 23.61 2.73
C LEU A 178 -43.70 23.23 3.82
N GLU A 179 -42.48 22.81 3.50
CA GLU A 179 -41.51 22.33 4.51
C GLU A 179 -40.06 22.79 4.26
N ALA A 180 -39.86 23.84 3.45
CA ALA A 180 -38.52 24.31 3.10
C ALA A 180 -37.85 25.20 4.17
N GLU A 181 -38.58 25.67 5.19
CA GLU A 181 -38.01 26.51 6.25
C GLU A 181 -37.50 25.71 7.46
N GLU A 182 -38.26 24.73 7.94
CA GLU A 182 -37.87 23.97 9.14
C GLU A 182 -36.80 22.91 8.84
N ALA A 183 -36.82 22.29 7.65
CA ALA A 183 -35.76 21.37 7.23
C ALA A 183 -34.41 22.09 6.99
N LYS A 184 -34.41 23.36 6.59
CA LYS A 184 -33.18 24.15 6.43
C LYS A 184 -32.57 24.56 7.78
N ALA A 185 -33.38 24.77 8.81
CA ALA A 185 -32.90 25.20 10.12
C ALA A 185 -32.17 24.06 10.86
N THR A 186 -32.64 22.81 10.78
CA THR A 186 -32.00 21.67 11.43
C THR A 186 -30.78 21.15 10.65
N ILE A 187 -30.72 21.36 9.33
CA ILE A 187 -29.53 21.05 8.52
C ILE A 187 -28.42 22.09 8.75
N LYS A 188 -28.76 23.36 9.02
CA LYS A 188 -27.77 24.42 9.28
C LYS A 188 -27.04 24.26 10.62
N SER A 189 -27.66 23.65 11.64
CA SER A 189 -26.99 23.37 12.91
C SER A 189 -26.04 22.15 12.87
N VAL A 190 -25.93 21.46 11.74
CA VAL A 190 -25.00 20.34 11.52
C VAL A 190 -23.94 20.68 10.45
N SER A 191 -23.96 21.91 9.90
CA SER A 191 -23.02 22.37 8.88
C SER A 191 -22.06 23.46 9.36
N GLU A 192 -21.69 23.46 10.65
CA GLU A 192 -20.44 24.11 11.02
C GLU A 192 -19.32 23.34 10.30
N GLU A 193 -18.79 23.97 9.25
CA GLU A 193 -17.64 23.55 8.48
C GLU A 193 -16.46 23.34 9.43
N GLU A 194 -16.32 22.14 9.98
CA GLU A 194 -14.98 21.65 10.26
C GLU A 194 -14.31 21.43 8.91
N PRO A 195 -13.09 21.95 8.71
CA PRO A 195 -12.44 21.88 7.43
C PRO A 195 -12.38 20.42 7.04
N VAL A 196 -12.95 20.08 5.88
CA VAL A 196 -12.72 18.80 5.21
C VAL A 196 -11.22 18.68 5.10
N LYS A 197 -10.61 17.96 6.04
CA LYS A 197 -9.23 17.51 5.90
C LYS A 197 -9.31 16.61 4.70
N GLU A 198 -8.89 17.12 3.56
CA GLU A 198 -8.64 16.36 2.36
C GLU A 198 -7.68 15.24 2.79
N VAL A 199 -8.26 14.08 3.14
CA VAL A 199 -7.48 12.90 3.50
C VAL A 199 -6.87 12.47 2.20
N ARG A 200 -5.69 13.02 1.91
CA ARG A 200 -4.74 12.43 0.99
C ARG A 200 -4.54 11.02 1.49
N THR A 201 -5.21 10.06 0.85
CA THR A 201 -5.01 8.64 1.10
C THR A 201 -3.52 8.40 0.95
N LEU A 202 -2.83 8.34 2.09
CA LEU A 202 -1.39 8.18 2.14
C LEU A 202 -1.15 6.78 1.57
N ASN A 203 -0.74 6.75 0.30
CA ASN A 203 -0.34 5.53 -0.36
C ASN A 203 0.95 5.05 0.28
N TRP A 204 0.79 4.33 1.38
CA TRP A 204 1.83 3.80 2.26
C TRP A 204 2.82 2.92 1.50
N ALA A 205 2.38 2.24 0.44
CA ALA A 205 3.26 1.49 -0.45
C ALA A 205 4.22 2.40 -1.24
N SER A 206 3.77 3.61 -1.64
CA SER A 206 4.64 4.59 -2.30
C SER A 206 5.58 5.29 -1.32
N LEU A 207 5.12 5.54 -0.08
CA LEU A 207 5.97 6.16 0.94
C LEU A 207 7.08 5.23 1.41
N ALA A 208 6.77 3.96 1.66
CA ALA A 208 7.77 2.95 2.06
C ALA A 208 8.84 2.72 0.98
N VAL A 209 8.45 2.74 -0.30
CA VAL A 209 9.38 2.62 -1.43
C VAL A 209 10.27 3.87 -1.54
N ASN A 210 9.71 5.06 -1.35
CA ASN A 210 10.47 6.30 -1.34
C ASN A 210 11.46 6.38 -0.17
N ASP A 211 11.04 5.99 1.04
CA ASP A 211 11.91 5.96 2.22
C ASP A 211 13.06 4.95 2.06
N ALA A 212 12.78 3.78 1.46
CA ALA A 212 13.80 2.79 1.15
C ALA A 212 14.82 3.29 0.11
N ASN A 213 14.36 3.93 -0.96
CA ASN A 213 15.22 4.53 -1.98
C ASN A 213 16.04 5.71 -1.42
N GLU A 214 15.48 6.50 -0.52
CA GLU A 214 16.20 7.61 0.10
C GLU A 214 17.25 7.12 1.10
N ALA A 215 16.99 6.02 1.79
CA ALA A 215 17.97 5.34 2.64
C ALA A 215 19.13 4.76 1.80
N GLU A 216 18.83 4.05 0.72
CA GLU A 216 19.85 3.51 -0.19
C GLU A 216 20.70 4.64 -0.81
N LYS A 217 20.06 5.74 -1.21
CA LYS A 217 20.78 6.91 -1.76
C LYS A 217 21.70 7.58 -0.74
N LYS A 218 21.31 7.60 0.54
CA LYS A 218 22.15 8.13 1.64
C LYS A 218 23.31 7.19 1.99
N GLU A 219 23.08 5.88 1.93
CA GLU A 219 24.11 4.85 2.13
C GLU A 219 25.12 4.88 0.96
N ALA A 220 24.63 4.89 -0.28
CA ALA A 220 25.45 4.97 -1.49
C ALA A 220 26.30 6.25 -1.55
N ALA A 221 25.76 7.39 -1.10
CA ALA A 221 26.49 8.65 -1.00
C ALA A 221 27.60 8.65 0.06
N LYS A 222 27.46 7.87 1.14
CA LYS A 222 28.53 7.69 2.14
C LYS A 222 29.65 6.78 1.63
N GLU A 223 29.32 5.82 0.79
CA GLU A 223 30.26 4.85 0.21
C GLU A 223 30.82 5.30 -1.16
N GLY A 224 30.44 6.48 -1.65
CA GLY A 224 30.94 7.04 -2.92
C GLY A 224 30.52 6.25 -4.17
N ARG A 225 29.47 5.42 -4.07
CA ARG A 225 28.92 4.58 -5.15
C ARG A 225 27.59 5.15 -5.65
N GLU A 226 27.23 4.86 -6.90
CA GLU A 226 25.88 5.15 -7.39
C GLU A 226 24.87 4.11 -6.85
N PRO A 227 23.61 4.51 -6.58
CA PRO A 227 22.59 3.59 -6.08
C PRO A 227 22.26 2.53 -7.15
N GLU A 228 22.41 1.26 -6.80
CA GLU A 228 22.35 0.14 -7.73
C GLU A 228 20.94 -0.48 -7.80
N ASN A 229 20.09 -0.27 -6.78
CA ASN A 229 18.79 -0.93 -6.64
C ASN A 229 17.63 0.03 -6.29
N VAL A 230 17.39 1.04 -7.13
CA VAL A 230 16.21 1.90 -6.99
C VAL A 230 14.94 1.05 -7.14
N ILE A 231 14.22 0.87 -6.03
CA ILE A 231 12.94 0.16 -6.01
C ILE A 231 11.90 1.05 -6.67
N GLU A 232 11.42 0.68 -7.84
CA GLU A 232 10.37 1.44 -8.51
C GLU A 232 9.05 1.36 -7.77
N GLY A 233 8.43 2.53 -7.58
CA GLY A 233 7.13 2.65 -6.97
C GLY A 233 6.04 1.96 -7.78
N PRO A 234 4.90 1.61 -7.17
CA PRO A 234 3.80 0.91 -7.85
C PRO A 234 3.32 1.61 -9.13
N ARG A 235 3.34 2.95 -9.14
CA ARG A 235 2.99 3.76 -10.32
C ARG A 235 4.03 3.73 -11.43
N GLU A 236 5.32 3.74 -11.08
CA GLU A 236 6.40 3.69 -12.07
C GLU A 236 6.45 2.33 -12.77
N ARG A 237 6.18 1.25 -12.04
CA ARG A 237 6.02 -0.11 -12.61
C ARG A 237 4.86 -0.17 -13.59
N LEU A 238 3.70 0.38 -13.22
CA LEU A 238 2.54 0.46 -14.09
C LEU A 238 2.82 1.30 -15.35
N ASN A 239 3.53 2.43 -15.20
CA ASN A 239 3.91 3.28 -16.32
C ASN A 239 4.87 2.56 -17.29
N ARG A 240 5.85 1.80 -16.76
CA ARG A 240 6.74 0.97 -17.59
C ARG A 240 5.97 -0.09 -18.35
N GLU A 241 5.06 -0.80 -17.66
CA GLU A 241 4.25 -1.85 -18.29
C GLU A 241 3.37 -1.29 -19.41
N VAL A 242 2.80 -0.08 -19.25
CA VAL A 242 2.09 0.63 -20.32
C VAL A 242 3.00 0.89 -21.52
N ILE A 243 4.23 1.34 -21.29
CA ILE A 243 5.20 1.66 -22.36
C ILE A 243 5.64 0.39 -23.09
N GLU A 244 5.94 -0.70 -22.38
CA GLU A 244 6.32 -2.00 -22.96
C GLU A 244 5.20 -2.59 -23.82
N LEU A 245 3.95 -2.51 -23.36
CA LEU A 245 2.81 -2.98 -24.13
C LEU A 245 2.58 -2.13 -25.39
N ALA A 246 2.80 -0.81 -25.33
CA ALA A 246 2.75 0.05 -26.50
C ALA A 246 3.90 -0.22 -27.48
N ASP A 247 5.10 -0.53 -26.97
CA ASP A 247 6.24 -0.97 -27.77
C ASP A 247 6.00 -2.29 -28.49
N SER A 248 5.20 -3.18 -27.88
CA SER A 248 4.75 -4.41 -28.52
C SER A 248 3.72 -4.20 -29.65
N GLY A 249 3.31 -2.95 -29.92
CA GLY A 249 2.38 -2.57 -30.97
C GLY A 249 0.90 -2.70 -30.59
N MET A 250 0.59 -2.82 -29.30
CA MET A 250 -0.78 -2.94 -28.79
C MET A 250 -1.50 -1.59 -28.82
N GLU A 251 -2.78 -1.57 -29.20
CA GLU A 251 -3.56 -0.34 -29.24
C GLU A 251 -3.84 0.17 -27.80
N PRO A 252 -3.85 1.50 -27.54
CA PRO A 252 -4.14 2.06 -26.22
C PRO A 252 -5.44 1.55 -25.56
N VAL A 253 -6.44 1.19 -26.37
CA VAL A 253 -7.72 0.62 -25.90
C VAL A 253 -7.54 -0.79 -25.34
N GLU A 254 -6.67 -1.60 -25.94
CA GLU A 254 -6.37 -2.96 -25.50
C GLU A 254 -5.49 -2.96 -24.24
N ILE A 255 -4.53 -2.02 -24.17
CA ILE A 255 -3.69 -1.79 -22.98
C ILE A 255 -4.56 -1.41 -21.78
N ALA A 256 -5.49 -0.47 -21.97
CA ALA A 256 -6.45 -0.06 -20.95
C ALA A 256 -7.28 -1.24 -20.42
N LYS A 257 -7.72 -2.14 -21.31
CA LYS A 257 -8.49 -3.34 -20.94
C LYS A 257 -7.66 -4.36 -20.19
N LYS A 258 -6.39 -4.55 -20.57
CA LYS A 258 -5.48 -5.51 -19.94
C LYS A 258 -5.01 -5.07 -18.56
N LEU A 259 -4.71 -3.78 -18.40
CA LEU A 259 -4.26 -3.18 -17.14
C LEU A 259 -5.40 -2.64 -16.26
N LYS A 260 -6.67 -2.78 -16.70
CA LYS A 260 -7.86 -2.21 -16.05
C LYS A 260 -7.70 -0.71 -15.77
N MET A 261 -7.07 0.00 -16.70
CA MET A 261 -6.76 1.42 -16.62
C MET A 261 -7.73 2.22 -17.50
N GLY A 262 -7.94 3.50 -17.20
CA GLY A 262 -8.73 4.38 -18.07
C GLY A 262 -8.01 4.63 -19.40
N VAL A 263 -8.72 4.61 -20.53
CA VAL A 263 -8.13 4.87 -21.87
C VAL A 263 -7.42 6.23 -21.93
N GLY A 264 -7.95 7.24 -21.21
CA GLY A 264 -7.32 8.56 -21.09
C GLY A 264 -6.05 8.58 -20.23
N GLU A 265 -5.94 7.70 -19.24
CA GLU A 265 -4.76 7.59 -18.37
C GLU A 265 -3.60 6.91 -19.12
N VAL A 266 -3.89 5.84 -19.87
CA VAL A 266 -2.94 5.20 -20.79
C VAL A 266 -2.44 6.21 -21.83
N GLY A 267 -3.35 6.99 -22.44
CA GLY A 267 -2.98 8.01 -23.43
C GLY A 267 -2.11 9.13 -22.86
N LEU A 268 -2.35 9.55 -21.61
CA LEU A 268 -1.51 10.52 -20.90
C LEU A 268 -0.08 10.00 -20.69
N ILE A 269 0.06 8.72 -20.29
CA ILE A 269 1.37 8.10 -20.06
C ILE A 269 2.18 8.00 -21.36
N LEU A 270 1.53 7.60 -22.47
CA LEU A 270 2.16 7.49 -23.79
C LEU A 270 2.55 8.86 -24.36
N GLY A 271 1.66 9.86 -24.23
CA GLY A 271 1.92 11.23 -24.66
C GLY A 271 3.08 11.90 -23.90
N LEU A 272 3.26 11.56 -22.62
CA LEU A 272 4.40 12.05 -21.82
C LEU A 272 5.75 11.47 -22.29
N HIS A 273 5.73 10.26 -22.85
CA HIS A 273 6.91 9.55 -23.36
C HIS A 273 7.09 9.69 -24.89
N GLY A 274 6.28 10.53 -25.53
CA GLY A 274 6.43 10.89 -26.95
C GLY A 274 6.01 9.82 -27.94
N ARG A 275 5.02 8.97 -27.60
CA ARG A 275 4.43 7.97 -28.51
C ARG A 275 2.93 8.19 -28.73
#